data_AF-A0A6S6Y6H9-F1
#
_entry.id   AF-A0A6S6Y6H9-F1
#
_cell.length_a   1.000
_cell.length_b   1.000
_cell.length_c   1.000
_cell.angle_alpha   90.00
_cell.angle_beta   90.00
_cell.angle_gamma   90.00
#
_symmetry.space_group_name_H-M   'P 1'
#
loop_
_entity.id
_entity.type
_entity.pdbx_description
1 polymer ?
#
loop_
_entity_poly.entity_id
_entity_poly.type
_entity_poly.pdbx_seq_one_letter_code
_entity_poly.pdbx_strand_id
1 'polypeptide(L)'
;MPTNHYLGHFSLTLRQLRRENGFTQEQMAHVLEIDRSTYTYYETGKTSPSIHMLNQISRILNVPLSVFLDSEAIPPQVADSGSQKPFAKEEIKKITELSSEERELIALYRISSAKQQKEILKVAQSSSKFSSKKES
;
A
#
# COMPACT_ATOMS: atom_id res chain seq x y z
N MET A 1 26.60 2.50 -21.31
CA MET A 1 25.32 1.83 -20.97
C MET A 1 24.61 2.70 -19.94
N PRO A 2 23.43 3.30 -20.22
CA PRO A 2 22.75 4.14 -19.26
C PRO A 2 21.94 3.25 -18.31
N THR A 3 22.61 2.67 -17.32
CA THR A 3 22.02 1.68 -16.39
C THR A 3 22.31 2.08 -14.95
N ASN A 4 21.43 2.91 -14.35
CA ASN A 4 21.03 2.79 -12.92
C ASN A 4 20.03 3.85 -12.42
N HIS A 5 19.71 4.89 -13.20
CA HIS A 5 18.90 6.01 -12.70
C HIS A 5 17.47 5.59 -12.28
N TYR A 6 16.82 4.74 -13.09
CA TYR A 6 15.45 4.27 -12.84
C TYR A 6 15.32 3.45 -11.55
N LEU A 7 16.27 2.56 -11.28
CA LEU A 7 16.22 1.71 -10.10
C LEU A 7 16.51 2.51 -8.82
N GLY A 8 17.35 3.54 -8.94
CA GLY A 8 17.57 4.55 -7.90
C GLY A 8 16.28 5.30 -7.55
N HIS A 9 15.59 5.87 -8.55
CA HIS A 9 14.32 6.57 -8.32
C HIS A 9 13.27 5.65 -7.69
N PHE A 10 13.04 4.48 -8.29
CA PHE A 10 12.08 3.49 -7.80
C PHE A 10 12.29 3.14 -6.32
N SER A 11 13.51 2.76 -5.96
CA SER A 11 13.85 2.31 -4.61
C SER A 11 13.69 3.41 -3.56
N LEU A 12 14.01 4.65 -3.90
CA LEU A 12 13.79 5.83 -3.05
C LEU A 12 12.29 6.10 -2.87
N THR A 13 11.51 6.11 -3.95
CA THR A 13 10.07 6.37 -3.91
C THR A 13 9.33 5.28 -3.12
N LEU A 14 9.70 4.01 -3.30
CA LEU A 14 9.16 2.90 -2.50
C LEU A 14 9.39 3.11 -1.00
N ARG A 15 10.63 3.45 -0.63
CA ARG A 15 11.01 3.68 0.77
C ARG A 15 10.28 4.87 1.38
N GLN A 16 10.13 5.94 0.61
CA GLN A 16 9.40 7.14 1.03
C GLN A 16 7.93 6.81 1.29
N LEU A 17 7.23 6.27 0.29
CA LEU A 17 5.81 5.95 0.39
C LEU A 17 5.53 4.94 1.51
N ARG A 18 6.39 3.93 1.71
CA ARG A 18 6.25 3.00 2.82
C ARG A 18 6.26 3.73 4.17
N ARG A 19 7.22 4.64 4.37
CA ARG A 19 7.36 5.41 5.61
C ARG A 19 6.19 6.36 5.83
N GLU A 20 5.74 7.04 4.77
CA GLU A 20 4.57 7.91 4.80
C GLU A 20 3.28 7.16 5.11
N ASN A 21 3.22 5.86 4.81
CA ASN A 21 2.10 4.98 5.17
C ASN A 21 2.33 4.26 6.51
N GLY A 22 3.40 4.56 7.25
CA GLY A 22 3.66 4.00 8.59
C GLY A 22 4.03 2.51 8.63
N PHE A 23 4.39 1.91 7.49
CA PHE A 23 4.77 0.50 7.43
C PHE A 23 6.26 0.30 7.74
N THR A 24 6.58 -0.77 8.46
CA THR A 24 7.97 -1.26 8.56
C THR A 24 8.32 -2.15 7.36
N GLN A 25 9.62 -2.39 7.12
CA GLN A 25 10.04 -3.35 6.09
C GLN A 25 9.53 -4.76 6.41
N GLU A 26 9.46 -5.12 7.69
CA GLU A 26 8.95 -6.41 8.16
C GLU A 26 7.47 -6.58 7.82
N GLN A 27 6.65 -5.56 8.10
CA GLN A 27 5.22 -5.59 7.79
C GLN A 27 4.97 -5.70 6.29
N MET A 28 5.71 -4.96 5.48
CA MET A 28 5.58 -5.08 4.02
C MET A 28 5.99 -6.46 3.52
N ALA A 29 7.07 -7.02 4.05
CA ALA A 29 7.53 -8.36 3.69
C ALA A 29 6.50 -9.43 4.08
N HIS A 30 5.94 -9.32 5.29
CA HIS A 30 4.88 -10.20 5.78
C HIS A 30 3.63 -10.17 4.88
N VAL A 31 3.09 -8.99 4.59
CA VAL A 31 1.89 -8.83 3.75
C VAL A 31 2.12 -9.28 2.31
N LEU A 32 3.33 -9.10 1.79
CA LEU A 32 3.70 -9.52 0.43
C LEU A 32 4.14 -10.99 0.35
N GLU A 33 4.19 -11.69 1.48
CA GLU A 33 4.64 -13.09 1.59
C GLU A 33 6.06 -13.31 1.00
N ILE A 34 6.99 -12.40 1.32
CA ILE A 34 8.40 -12.48 0.91
C ILE A 34 9.34 -12.35 2.11
N ASP A 35 10.61 -12.74 1.93
CA ASP A 35 11.63 -12.46 2.92
C ASP A 35 11.85 -10.96 3.12
N ARG A 36 12.07 -10.56 4.37
CA ARG A 36 12.44 -9.18 4.73
C ARG A 36 13.69 -8.67 3.98
N SER A 37 14.65 -9.55 3.72
CA SER A 37 15.85 -9.25 2.92
C SER A 37 15.50 -8.91 1.48
N THR A 38 14.56 -9.63 0.86
CA THR A 38 14.05 -9.37 -0.49
C THR A 38 13.41 -7.98 -0.57
N TYR A 39 12.57 -7.62 0.40
CA TYR A 39 12.01 -6.26 0.47
C TYR A 39 13.09 -5.19 0.65
N THR A 40 14.10 -5.46 1.47
CA THR A 40 15.26 -4.58 1.65
C THR A 40 16.03 -4.39 0.33
N TYR A 41 16.13 -5.42 -0.50
CA TYR A 41 16.78 -5.33 -1.81
C TYR A 41 16.01 -4.46 -2.80
N TYR A 42 14.67 -4.43 -2.72
CA TYR A 42 13.87 -3.47 -3.48
C TYR A 42 14.18 -2.03 -3.06
N GLU A 43 14.20 -1.72 -1.76
CA GLU A 43 14.47 -0.36 -1.27
C GLU A 43 15.93 0.11 -1.41
N THR A 44 16.85 -0.81 -1.67
CA THR A 44 18.26 -0.48 -1.93
C THR A 44 18.62 -0.51 -3.41
N GLY A 45 17.66 -0.82 -4.28
CA GLY A 45 17.89 -0.97 -5.71
C GLY A 45 18.82 -2.13 -6.07
N LYS A 46 19.01 -3.10 -5.17
CA LYS A 46 19.81 -4.31 -5.45
C LYS A 46 19.07 -5.26 -6.40
N THR A 47 17.74 -5.25 -6.36
CA THR A 47 16.89 -6.02 -7.26
C THR A 47 15.59 -5.27 -7.52
N SER A 48 14.92 -5.60 -8.62
CA SER A 48 13.62 -5.04 -8.98
C SER A 48 12.50 -6.02 -8.66
N PRO A 49 11.36 -5.58 -8.09
CA PRO A 49 10.19 -6.43 -7.97
C PRO A 49 9.65 -6.80 -9.36
N SER A 50 8.95 -7.93 -9.44
CA SER A 50 8.16 -8.29 -10.62
C SER A 50 6.98 -7.33 -10.80
N ILE A 51 6.39 -7.27 -12.00
CA ILE A 51 5.19 -6.45 -12.24
C ILE A 51 4.01 -6.84 -11.34
N HIS A 52 3.89 -8.13 -11.00
CA HIS A 52 2.88 -8.61 -10.06
C HIS A 52 3.13 -8.04 -8.66
N MET A 53 4.38 -8.12 -8.18
CA MET A 53 4.77 -7.60 -6.87
C MET A 53 4.60 -6.08 -6.80
N LEU A 54 4.95 -5.36 -7.86
CA LEU A 54 4.75 -3.92 -7.96
C LEU A 54 3.28 -3.53 -7.87
N ASN A 55 2.38 -4.29 -8.52
CA ASN A 55 0.93 -4.12 -8.40
C ASN A 55 0.42 -4.34 -6.97
N GLN A 56 0.96 -5.31 -6.24
CA GLN A 56 0.58 -5.53 -4.84
C GLN A 56 1.05 -4.36 -3.96
N ILE A 57 2.31 -3.93 -4.13
CA ILE A 57 2.87 -2.78 -3.42
C ILE A 57 2.02 -1.52 -3.64
N SER A 58 1.63 -1.23 -4.89
CA SER A 58 0.83 -0.05 -5.22
C SER A 58 -0.56 -0.10 -4.57
N ARG A 59 -1.17 -1.29 -4.48
CA ARG A 59 -2.44 -1.49 -3.76
C ARG A 59 -2.29 -1.30 -2.26
N ILE A 60 -1.26 -1.88 -1.64
CA ILE A 60 -1.00 -1.73 -0.19
C ILE A 60 -0.86 -0.25 0.17
N LEU A 61 0.00 0.46 -0.57
CA LEU A 61 0.30 1.88 -0.36
C LEU A 61 -0.79 2.82 -0.91
N ASN A 62 -1.80 2.27 -1.60
CA ASN A 62 -2.90 3.00 -2.22
C ASN A 62 -2.45 4.15 -3.13
N VAL A 63 -1.51 3.85 -4.03
CA VAL A 63 -0.99 4.78 -5.04
C VAL A 63 -1.09 4.17 -6.44
N PRO A 64 -1.22 4.97 -7.51
CA PRO A 64 -1.13 4.45 -8.86
C PRO A 64 0.30 4.00 -9.21
N LEU A 65 0.42 3.03 -10.11
CA LEU A 65 1.71 2.49 -10.56
C LEU A 65 2.63 3.56 -11.18
N SER A 66 2.06 4.59 -11.81
CA SER A 66 2.81 5.66 -12.47
C SER A 66 3.78 6.38 -11.54
N VAL A 67 3.46 6.46 -10.24
CA VAL A 67 4.34 7.06 -9.22
C VAL A 67 5.72 6.39 -9.16
N PHE A 68 5.79 5.10 -9.50
CA PHE A 68 7.05 4.35 -9.53
C PHE A 68 7.81 4.48 -10.85
N LEU A 69 7.19 5.02 -11.90
CA LEU A 69 7.72 5.05 -13.28
C LEU A 69 8.21 6.43 -13.70
N ASP A 70 7.65 7.50 -13.16
CA ASP A 70 7.99 8.87 -13.55
C ASP A 70 9.33 9.30 -12.94
N SER A 71 10.36 9.44 -13.80
CA SER A 71 11.72 9.86 -13.41
C SER A 71 11.85 11.38 -13.22
N GLU A 72 10.84 12.17 -13.59
CA GLU A 72 10.82 13.62 -13.49
C GLU A 72 9.72 14.02 -12.51
N ALA A 73 10.12 14.18 -11.24
CA ALA A 73 9.45 14.88 -10.15
C ALA A 73 7.95 14.64 -9.92
N ILE A 74 7.58 14.24 -8.69
CA ILE A 74 6.41 14.84 -8.04
C ILE A 74 6.75 15.17 -6.57
N PRO A 75 7.11 16.43 -6.24
CA PRO A 75 6.56 17.03 -5.03
C PRO A 75 5.02 17.03 -5.14
N PRO A 76 4.28 16.69 -4.07
CA PRO A 76 2.83 16.61 -4.18
C PRO A 76 2.24 17.99 -4.51
N GLN A 77 1.19 18.00 -5.34
CA GLN A 77 0.30 19.11 -5.78
C GLN A 77 0.78 19.80 -7.07
N VAL A 78 0.12 19.70 -8.24
CA VAL A 78 -1.20 20.23 -8.65
C VAL A 78 -1.64 19.67 -10.04
N ALA A 79 -2.92 19.89 -10.42
CA ALA A 79 -3.66 19.45 -11.64
C ALA A 79 -2.98 19.81 -12.99
N ASP A 80 -3.34 19.31 -14.18
CA ASP A 80 -4.62 19.03 -14.87
C ASP A 80 -4.25 18.29 -16.20
N SER A 81 -4.88 17.19 -16.63
CA SER A 81 -5.95 17.20 -17.65
C SER A 81 -6.32 15.75 -18.00
N GLY A 82 -7.63 15.46 -18.01
CA GLY A 82 -8.21 14.34 -18.76
C GLY A 82 -8.17 12.95 -18.11
N SER A 83 -9.31 12.59 -17.50
CA SER A 83 -9.81 11.21 -17.36
C SER A 83 -9.17 10.32 -16.28
N GLN A 84 -9.54 10.55 -15.01
CA GLN A 84 -10.24 9.60 -14.14
C GLN A 84 -10.39 10.27 -12.76
N LYS A 85 -11.61 10.22 -12.20
CA LYS A 85 -11.98 10.92 -10.97
C LYS A 85 -10.90 10.68 -9.88
N PRO A 86 -10.31 11.74 -9.28
CA PRO A 86 -9.52 11.55 -8.07
C PRO A 86 -10.47 10.94 -7.04
N PHE A 87 -10.07 9.79 -6.47
CA PHE A 87 -10.73 9.25 -5.29
C PHE A 87 -10.91 10.41 -4.32
N ALA A 88 -12.17 10.67 -3.97
CA ALA A 88 -12.56 11.83 -3.18
C ALA A 88 -11.62 11.97 -1.98
N LYS A 89 -11.04 13.16 -1.82
CA LYS A 89 -10.40 13.61 -0.58
C LYS A 89 -11.48 13.70 0.50
N GLU A 90 -11.98 12.57 0.96
CA GLU A 90 -12.44 12.46 2.33
C GLU A 90 -11.18 12.49 3.19
N GLU A 91 -11.19 13.20 4.31
CA GLU A 91 -10.09 13.23 5.28
C GLU A 91 -9.93 11.84 5.90
N ILE A 92 -9.29 10.92 5.16
CA ILE A 92 -8.90 9.61 5.64
C ILE A 92 -7.85 9.88 6.71
N LYS A 93 -8.14 9.52 7.98
CA LYS A 93 -7.12 9.43 9.04
C LYS A 93 -5.84 8.91 8.42
N LYS A 94 -4.76 9.68 8.48
CA LYS A 94 -3.51 9.28 7.84
C LYS A 94 -3.19 7.87 8.34
N ILE A 95 -2.83 6.94 7.45
CA ILE A 95 -2.55 5.53 7.83
C ILE A 95 -1.47 5.45 8.94
N THR A 96 -0.65 6.49 9.06
CA THR A 96 0.30 6.72 10.16
C THR A 96 -0.31 6.79 11.56
N GLU A 97 -1.58 7.13 11.69
CA GLU A 97 -2.30 7.30 12.95
C GLU A 97 -3.00 6.01 13.41
N LEU A 98 -2.94 4.96 12.58
CA LEU A 98 -3.52 3.64 12.88
C LEU A 98 -2.55 2.79 13.73
N SER A 99 -3.07 1.77 14.41
CA SER A 99 -2.23 0.76 15.08
C SER A 99 -1.52 -0.14 14.05
N SER A 100 -0.55 -0.95 14.51
CA SER A 100 0.11 -1.95 13.67
C SER A 100 -0.89 -2.93 13.06
N GLU A 101 -1.83 -3.40 13.87
CA GLU A 101 -2.83 -4.39 13.52
C GLU A 101 -3.85 -3.83 12.53
N GLU A 102 -4.28 -2.57 12.73
CA GLU A 102 -5.18 -1.88 11.81
C GLU A 102 -4.54 -1.70 10.41
N ARG A 103 -3.26 -1.31 10.36
CA ARG A 103 -2.53 -1.20 9.10
C ARG A 103 -2.41 -2.54 8.39
N GLU A 104 -2.11 -3.59 9.12
CA GLU A 104 -1.98 -4.94 8.58
C GLU A 104 -3.32 -5.43 8.00
N LEU A 105 -4.42 -5.26 8.73
CA LEU A 105 -5.76 -5.59 8.24
C LEU A 105 -6.10 -4.87 6.95
N ILE A 106 -5.83 -3.56 6.86
CA ILE A 106 -6.08 -2.76 5.67
C ILE A 106 -5.22 -3.25 4.50
N ALA A 107 -3.95 -3.56 4.74
CA ALA A 107 -3.04 -4.03 3.71
C ALA A 107 -3.50 -5.37 3.12
N LEU A 108 -3.81 -6.35 3.98
CA LEU A 108 -4.36 -7.66 3.60
C LEU A 108 -5.68 -7.52 2.84
N TYR A 109 -6.56 -6.63 3.31
CA TYR A 109 -7.82 -6.35 2.64
C TYR A 109 -7.61 -5.80 1.23
N ARG A 110 -6.68 -4.84 1.04
CA ARG A 110 -6.41 -4.19 -0.26
C ARG A 110 -5.83 -5.13 -1.32
N ILE A 111 -5.05 -6.14 -0.91
CA ILE A 111 -4.48 -7.13 -1.83
C ILE A 111 -5.41 -8.32 -2.12
N SER A 112 -6.44 -8.51 -1.29
CA SER A 112 -7.42 -9.58 -1.43
C SER A 112 -8.35 -9.41 -2.64
N SER A 113 -8.90 -10.51 -3.15
CA SER A 113 -9.93 -10.48 -4.20
C SER A 113 -11.24 -9.85 -3.72
N ALA A 114 -12.07 -9.34 -4.64
CA ALA A 114 -13.36 -8.76 -4.31
C ALA A 114 -14.29 -9.72 -3.53
N LYS A 115 -14.19 -11.03 -3.80
CA LYS A 115 -14.92 -12.07 -3.04
C LYS A 115 -14.42 -12.15 -1.60
N GLN A 116 -13.10 -12.25 -1.41
CA GLN A 116 -12.48 -12.31 -0.08
C GLN A 116 -12.74 -11.05 0.74
N GLN A 117 -12.64 -9.87 0.12
CA GLN A 117 -12.98 -8.60 0.76
C GLN A 117 -14.41 -8.60 1.32
N LYS A 118 -15.39 -9.09 0.55
CA LYS A 118 -16.78 -9.22 1.01
C LYS A 118 -16.90 -10.17 2.20
N GLU A 119 -16.19 -11.30 2.19
CA GLU A 119 -16.21 -12.23 3.32
C GLU A 119 -15.56 -11.62 4.57
N ILE A 120 -14.44 -10.90 4.43
CA ILE A 120 -13.79 -10.18 5.54
C ILE A 120 -14.78 -9.19 6.17
N LEU A 121 -15.47 -8.39 5.35
CA LEU A 121 -16.47 -7.44 5.83
C LEU A 121 -17.65 -8.14 6.52
N LYS A 122 -18.14 -9.24 5.97
CA LYS A 122 -19.23 -10.02 6.55
C LYS A 122 -18.87 -10.56 7.94
N VAL A 123 -17.66 -11.11 8.08
CA VAL A 123 -17.15 -11.60 9.37
C VAL A 123 -17.06 -10.44 10.37
N ALA A 124 -16.42 -9.32 10.00
CA ALA A 124 -16.29 -8.15 10.85
C ALA A 124 -17.66 -7.61 11.32
N GLN A 125 -18.64 -7.52 10.41
CA GLN A 125 -20.00 -7.11 10.73
C GLN A 125 -20.70 -8.09 11.69
N SER A 126 -20.54 -9.39 11.49
CA SER A 126 -21.14 -10.41 12.36
C SER A 126 -20.61 -10.35 13.79
N SER A 127 -19.31 -10.12 13.95
CA SER A 127 -18.66 -9.97 15.25
C SER A 127 -19.05 -8.65 15.94
N SER A 128 -19.29 -7.58 15.19
CA SER A 128 -19.72 -6.28 15.76
C SER A 128 -21.14 -6.31 16.33
N LYS A 129 -22.06 -7.09 15.74
CA LYS A 129 -23.47 -7.17 16.15
C LYS A 129 -23.72 -8.00 17.41
N PHE A 130 -22.69 -8.61 17.99
CA PHE A 130 -22.81 -9.43 19.20
C PHE A 130 -22.72 -8.63 20.51
N SER A 131 -22.37 -7.35 20.47
CA SER A 131 -22.31 -6.50 21.67
C SER A 131 -23.68 -5.94 22.14
N SER A 132 -24.77 -6.13 21.39
CA SER A 132 -26.08 -5.49 21.69
C SER A 132 -27.20 -6.46 22.08
N LYS A 133 -26.90 -7.74 22.36
CA LYS A 133 -27.88 -8.71 22.91
C LYS A 133 -27.38 -9.34 24.19
N LYS A 134 -27.34 -8.56 25.26
CA LYS A 134 -27.37 -9.09 26.63
C LYS A 134 -27.92 -8.02 27.57
N GLU A 135 -29.24 -7.82 27.52
CA GLU A 135 -30.07 -7.29 28.60
C GLU A 135 -31.52 -7.27 28.14
N SER A 136 -32.26 -8.33 28.50
CA SER A 136 -33.69 -8.39 28.86
C SER A 136 -34.09 -9.85 29.04
#